data_AF-A0A9J7DH75-F1
#
_entry.id   AF-A0A9J7DH75-F1
#
_cell.length_a   1.000
_cell.length_b   1.000
_cell.length_c   1.000
_cell.angle_alpha   90.00
_cell.angle_beta   90.00
_cell.angle_gamma   90.00
#
_symmetry.space_group_name_H-M   'P 1'
#
loop_
_entity.id
_entity.type
_entity.pdbx_description
1 polymer ?
#
loop_
_entity_poly.entity_id
_entity_poly.type
_entity_poly.pdbx_seq_one_letter_code
_entity_poly.pdbx_strand_id
1 'polypeptide(L)'
;MKIRESIENHQSVVLSLLATLGFITRFIDVCPPGPTDPTRFLSAAKSTELFGSIAMLYATVVPIGECIPPRTISLAAATFNLLVSMAVLDLATFQVSLNWNLIYLRQSG
;
A
#
# COMPACT_ATOMS: atom_id res chain seq x y z
N MET A 1 2.32 26.18 -10.61
CA MET A 1 1.72 25.05 -9.87
C MET A 1 1.41 23.95 -10.87
N LYS A 2 2.20 22.86 -10.91
CA LYS A 2 1.86 21.72 -11.79
C LYS A 2 0.67 21.01 -11.18
N ILE A 3 -0.51 21.21 -11.75
CA ILE A 3 -1.70 20.42 -11.46
C ILE A 3 -1.28 18.97 -11.75
N ARG A 4 -1.14 18.15 -10.71
CA ARG A 4 -0.89 16.72 -10.89
C ARG A 4 -2.13 16.16 -11.57
N GLU A 5 -1.97 15.64 -12.79
CA GLU A 5 -3.06 15.03 -13.52
C GLU A 5 -3.61 13.83 -12.73
N SER A 6 -4.94 13.66 -12.78
CA SER A 6 -5.60 12.53 -12.11
C SER A 6 -5.03 11.21 -12.60
N ILE A 7 -4.81 10.26 -11.69
CA ILE A 7 -4.32 8.92 -12.01
C ILE A 7 -5.26 8.18 -12.99
N GLU A 8 -6.52 8.62 -13.06
CA GLU A 8 -7.50 8.15 -14.05
C GLU A 8 -7.04 8.36 -15.50
N ASN A 9 -6.30 9.42 -15.78
CA ASN A 9 -5.83 9.70 -17.13
C ASN A 9 -4.58 8.88 -17.50
N HIS A 10 -3.99 8.17 -16.53
CA HIS A 10 -2.74 7.43 -16.69
C HIS A 10 -2.96 5.91 -16.58
N GLN A 11 -3.70 5.34 -17.54
CA GLN A 11 -4.07 3.92 -17.53
C GLN A 11 -2.87 2.97 -17.42
N SER A 12 -1.77 3.22 -18.11
CA SER A 12 -0.58 2.37 -18.05
C SER A 12 0.05 2.34 -16.64
N VAL A 13 0.03 3.48 -15.95
CA VAL A 13 0.52 3.62 -14.57
C VAL A 13 -0.40 2.88 -13.60
N VAL A 14 -1.72 3.02 -13.76
CA VAL A 14 -2.69 2.27 -12.95
C VAL A 14 -2.47 0.77 -13.10
N LEU A 15 -2.34 0.27 -14.34
CA LEU A 15 -2.18 -1.15 -14.61
C LEU A 15 -0.86 -1.70 -14.05
N SER A 16 0.25 -0.95 -14.17
CA SER A 16 1.53 -1.37 -13.60
C SER A 16 1.50 -1.39 -12.07
N LEU A 17 0.85 -0.41 -11.44
CA LEU A 17 0.64 -0.38 -10.00
C LEU A 17 -0.23 -1.55 -9.53
N LEU A 18 -1.36 -1.82 -10.19
CA LEU A 18 -2.23 -2.95 -9.88
C LEU A 18 -1.50 -4.29 -10.01
N ALA A 19 -0.71 -4.47 -11.08
CA ALA A 19 0.09 -5.67 -11.27
C ALA A 19 1.14 -5.84 -10.16
N THR A 20 1.80 -4.74 -9.75
CA THR A 20 2.79 -4.75 -8.68
C THR A 20 2.17 -5.08 -7.33
N LEU A 21 1.06 -4.41 -6.98
CA LEU A 21 0.32 -4.68 -5.74
C LEU A 21 -0.16 -6.13 -5.72
N GLY A 22 -0.77 -6.61 -6.80
CA GLY A 22 -1.22 -8.00 -6.93
C GLY A 22 -0.09 -9.02 -6.83
N PHE A 23 1.07 -8.74 -7.43
CA PHE A 23 2.26 -9.57 -7.31
C PHE A 23 2.73 -9.65 -5.85
N ILE A 24 2.87 -8.51 -5.16
CA ILE A 24 3.31 -8.49 -3.76
C ILE A 24 2.29 -9.22 -2.87
N THR A 25 0.99 -9.01 -3.10
CA THR A 25 -0.08 -9.73 -2.38
C THR A 25 0.06 -11.24 -2.52
N ARG A 26 0.34 -11.74 -3.74
CA ARG A 26 0.55 -13.17 -3.99
C ARG A 26 1.88 -13.68 -3.48
N PHE A 27 2.90 -12.84 -3.44
CA PHE A 27 4.19 -13.19 -2.88
C PHE A 27 4.10 -13.44 -1.36
N ILE A 28 3.20 -12.73 -0.66
CA ILE A 28 2.93 -13.00 0.76
C ILE A 28 2.42 -14.42 0.99
N ASP A 29 1.64 -14.98 0.08
CA ASP A 29 1.07 -16.34 0.21
C ASP A 29 2.16 -17.44 0.26
N VAL A 30 3.38 -17.15 -0.22
CA VAL A 30 4.52 -18.09 -0.19
C VAL A 30 5.53 -17.78 0.93
N CYS A 31 5.31 -16.71 1.71
CA CYS A 31 6.13 -16.38 2.87
C CYS A 31 5.68 -17.21 4.09
N PRO A 32 6.61 -17.84 4.84
CA PRO A 32 6.28 -18.51 6.08
C PRO A 32 5.72 -17.51 7.11
N PRO A 33 4.66 -17.84 7.87
CA PRO A 33 4.15 -16.98 8.91
C PRO A 33 5.03 -17.02 10.18
N GLY A 34 4.98 -15.94 10.96
CA GLY A 34 5.55 -15.88 12.30
C GLY A 34 7.04 -15.50 12.38
N PRO A 35 7.60 -15.44 13.60
CA PRO A 35 8.92 -14.86 13.89
C PRO A 35 10.11 -15.65 13.32
N THR A 36 9.87 -16.87 12.85
CA THR A 36 10.85 -17.72 12.17
C THR A 36 10.86 -17.53 10.66
N ASP A 37 10.09 -16.58 10.12
CA ASP A 37 10.10 -16.24 8.69
C ASP A 37 11.53 -15.88 8.22
N PRO A 38 12.17 -16.71 7.37
CA PRO A 38 13.50 -16.45 6.85
C PRO A 38 13.50 -15.28 5.84
N THR A 39 12.36 -14.96 5.24
CA THR A 39 12.20 -13.82 4.32
C THR A 39 12.10 -12.50 5.07
N ARG A 40 11.67 -12.55 6.35
CA ARG A 40 11.36 -11.40 7.20
C ARG A 40 10.55 -10.34 6.45
N PHE A 41 9.56 -10.79 5.67
CA PHE A 41 8.92 -9.97 4.65
C PHE A 41 8.38 -8.66 5.20
N LEU A 42 7.66 -8.70 6.33
CA LEU A 42 7.11 -7.49 6.95
C LEU A 42 8.18 -6.55 7.51
N SER A 43 9.27 -7.10 8.04
CA SER A 43 10.42 -6.29 8.46
C SER A 43 11.12 -5.64 7.27
N ALA A 44 11.26 -6.35 6.15
CA ALA A 44 11.81 -5.81 4.91
C ALA A 44 10.87 -4.73 4.33
N ALA A 45 9.57 -4.98 4.28
CA ALA A 45 8.55 -4.03 3.84
C ALA A 45 8.55 -2.75 4.67
N LYS A 46 8.79 -2.85 5.98
CA LYS A 46 8.98 -1.70 6.88
C LYS A 46 10.21 -0.87 6.50
N SER A 47 11.30 -1.53 6.10
CA SER A 47 12.53 -0.86 5.69
C SER A 47 12.48 -0.23 4.28
N THR A 48 11.57 -0.66 3.41
CA THR A 48 11.56 -0.25 1.98
C THR A 48 10.58 0.87 1.62
N GLU A 49 10.19 1.74 2.56
CA GLU A 49 9.20 2.83 2.32
C GLU A 49 7.88 2.38 1.65
N LEU A 50 7.58 1.07 1.64
CA LEU A 50 6.42 0.51 0.95
C LEU A 50 5.13 1.05 1.55
N PHE A 51 5.08 1.11 2.88
CA PHE A 51 3.97 1.71 3.62
C PHE A 51 3.80 3.21 3.33
N GLY A 52 4.90 3.94 3.17
CA GLY A 52 4.87 5.36 2.77
C GLY A 52 4.34 5.54 1.33
N SER A 53 4.78 4.68 0.41
CA SER A 53 4.30 4.66 -0.98
C SER A 53 2.80 4.33 -1.07
N ILE A 54 2.34 3.37 -0.27
CA ILE A 54 0.91 3.02 -0.14
C ILE A 54 0.10 4.19 0.42
N ALA A 55 0.59 4.87 1.45
CA ALA A 55 -0.09 6.03 2.03
C ALA A 55 -0.17 7.21 1.02
N MET A 56 0.87 7.41 0.21
CA MET A 56 0.85 8.41 -0.86
C MET A 56 -0.17 8.09 -1.96
N LEU A 57 -0.41 6.81 -2.27
CA LEU A 57 -1.46 6.43 -3.21
C LEU A 57 -2.83 6.92 -2.71
N TYR A 58 -3.14 6.81 -1.42
CA TYR A 58 -4.37 7.37 -0.85
C TYR A 58 -4.55 8.87 -1.11
N ALA A 59 -3.46 9.65 -1.04
CA ALA A 59 -3.49 11.09 -1.30
C ALA A 59 -3.70 11.45 -2.79
N THR A 60 -3.46 10.52 -3.71
CA THR A 60 -3.65 10.72 -5.15
C THR A 60 -5.06 10.38 -5.66
N VAL A 61 -5.91 9.85 -4.78
CA VAL A 61 -7.09 9.09 -5.20
C VAL A 61 -8.39 9.92 -5.12
N VAL A 62 -8.58 10.91 -4.22
CA VAL A 62 -9.85 11.70 -4.27
C VAL A 62 -9.80 13.09 -3.59
N PRO A 63 -10.37 14.15 -4.21
CA PRO A 63 -10.90 15.32 -3.49
C PRO A 63 -12.22 14.97 -2.76
N ILE A 64 -12.45 15.53 -1.57
CA ILE A 64 -13.65 15.24 -0.76
C ILE A 64 -14.92 15.73 -1.49
N GLY A 65 -15.90 14.84 -1.72
CA GLY A 65 -17.26 15.21 -2.16
C GLY A 65 -17.69 14.76 -3.56
N GLU A 66 -16.83 14.10 -4.33
CA GLU A 66 -17.16 13.59 -5.68
C GLU A 66 -17.25 12.06 -5.77
N CYS A 67 -17.88 11.57 -6.85
CA CYS A 67 -17.94 10.15 -7.16
C CYS A 67 -16.53 9.62 -7.44
N ILE A 68 -16.11 8.62 -6.67
CA ILE A 68 -14.79 8.01 -6.73
C ILE A 68 -14.63 7.29 -8.08
N PRO A 69 -13.67 7.66 -8.94
CA PRO A 69 -13.54 7.06 -10.26
C PRO A 69 -13.15 5.55 -10.23
N PRO A 70 -13.52 4.74 -11.24
CA PRO A 70 -13.39 3.27 -11.19
C PRO A 70 -11.96 2.73 -11.03
N ARG A 71 -10.93 3.36 -11.63
CA ARG A 71 -9.54 2.88 -11.52
C ARG A 71 -8.96 3.21 -10.16
N THR A 72 -9.31 4.36 -9.63
CA THR A 72 -9.07 4.77 -8.25
C THR A 72 -9.70 3.80 -7.25
N ILE A 73 -10.95 3.35 -7.46
CA ILE A 73 -11.56 2.28 -6.64
C ILE A 73 -10.74 0.99 -6.73
N SER A 74 -10.34 0.60 -7.94
CA SER A 74 -9.58 -0.64 -8.18
C SER A 74 -8.23 -0.62 -7.46
N LEU A 75 -7.52 0.51 -7.51
CA LEU A 75 -6.25 0.72 -6.80
C LEU A 75 -6.43 0.69 -5.29
N ALA A 76 -7.46 1.36 -4.77
CA ALA A 76 -7.78 1.34 -3.36
C ALA A 76 -8.09 -0.09 -2.87
N ALA A 77 -8.88 -0.85 -3.64
CA ALA A 77 -9.19 -2.24 -3.33
C ALA A 77 -7.95 -3.15 -3.34
N ALA A 78 -7.09 -3.04 -4.35
CA ALA A 78 -5.85 -3.81 -4.43
C ALA A 78 -4.90 -3.48 -3.26
N THR A 79 -4.80 -2.20 -2.91
CA THR A 79 -4.01 -1.71 -1.77
C THR A 79 -4.55 -2.26 -0.45
N PHE A 80 -5.87 -2.22 -0.26
CA PHE A 80 -6.52 -2.78 0.93
C PHE A 80 -6.26 -4.29 1.05
N ASN A 81 -6.40 -5.04 -0.05
CA ASN A 81 -6.11 -6.47 -0.06
C ASN A 81 -4.66 -6.78 0.33
N LEU A 82 -3.70 -5.97 -0.14
CA LEU A 82 -2.30 -6.09 0.27
C LEU A 82 -2.13 -5.89 1.77
N LEU A 83 -2.75 -4.85 2.35
CA LEU A 83 -2.69 -4.58 3.79
C LEU A 83 -3.32 -5.72 4.62
N VAL A 84 -4.45 -6.27 4.16
CA VAL A 84 -5.08 -7.43 4.82
C VAL A 84 -4.17 -8.66 4.76
N SER A 85 -3.60 -8.99 3.60
CA SER A 85 -2.66 -10.12 3.49
C SER A 85 -1.44 -9.95 4.40
N MET A 86 -0.89 -8.74 4.50
CA MET A 86 0.19 -8.42 5.44
C MET A 86 -0.23 -8.60 6.90
N ALA A 87 -1.43 -8.15 7.28
CA ALA A 87 -1.94 -8.30 8.64
C ALA A 87 -2.21 -9.76 9.01
N VAL A 88 -2.66 -10.57 8.05
CA VAL A 88 -2.87 -12.02 8.23
C VAL A 88 -1.54 -12.77 8.41
N LEU A 89 -0.48 -12.34 7.70
CA LEU A 89 0.84 -12.98 7.79
C LEU A 89 1.46 -12.86 9.19
N ASP A 90 1.49 -11.64 9.75
CA ASP A 90 1.90 -11.39 11.14
C ASP A 90 1.33 -10.05 11.63
N LEU A 91 0.22 -10.15 12.36
CA LEU A 91 -0.52 -9.01 12.88
C LEU A 91 0.30 -8.14 13.83
N ALA A 92 1.17 -8.75 14.67
CA ALA A 92 1.93 -8.02 15.67
C ALA A 92 2.97 -7.11 14.99
N THR A 93 3.73 -7.67 14.03
CA THR A 93 4.71 -6.90 13.26
C THR A 93 4.02 -5.86 12.36
N PHE A 94 2.87 -6.21 11.79
CA PHE A 94 2.08 -5.28 10.97
C PHE A 94 1.60 -4.06 11.76
N GLN A 95 1.04 -4.25 12.96
CA GLN A 95 0.56 -3.16 13.82
C GLN A 95 1.69 -2.21 14.23
N VAL A 96 2.86 -2.75 14.59
CA VAL A 96 4.06 -1.96 14.91
C VAL A 96 4.50 -1.13 13.71
N SER A 97 4.43 -1.71 12.51
CA SER A 97 4.83 -1.03 11.26
C SER A 97 3.88 0.10 10.88
N LEU A 98 2.57 -0.07 11.07
CA LEU A 98 1.59 0.99 10.83
C LEU A 98 1.74 2.16 11.82
N ASN A 99 1.89 1.87 13.12
CA ASN A 99 2.07 2.91 14.14
C ASN A 99 3.32 3.77 13.88
N TRP A 100 4.41 3.14 13.42
CA TRP A 100 5.62 3.87 13.04
C TRP A 100 5.38 4.88 11.91
N ASN A 101 4.65 4.48 10.87
CA ASN A 101 4.38 5.35 9.72
C ASN A 101 3.41 6.50 10.07
N LEU A 102 2.43 6.27 10.94
CA LEU A 102 1.53 7.32 11.44
C LEU A 102 2.29 8.43 12.19
N ILE A 103 3.32 8.07 12.94
CA ILE A 103 4.18 9.04 13.63
C ILE A 103 5.04 9.81 12.62
N TYR A 104 5.61 9.13 11.62
CA TYR A 104 6.46 9.76 10.60
C TYR A 104 5.69 10.76 9.72
N LEU A 105 4.46 10.41 9.30
CA LEU A 105 3.59 11.31 8.53
C LEU A 105 3.15 12.54 9.35
N ARG A 106 3.01 12.40 10.68
CA ARG A 106 2.66 13.52 11.56
C ARG A 106 3.80 14.51 11.82
N GLN A 107 5.05 14.11 11.59
CA GLN A 107 6.22 14.99 11.70
C GLN A 107 6.60 15.66 10.37
N SER A 108 6.02 15.20 9.26
CA SER A 108 6.35 15.66 7.90
C SER A 108 5.34 16.67 7.32
N GLY A 109 4.32 17.06 8.10
CA GLY A 109 3.35 18.12 7.79
C GLY A 109 3.39 19.21 8.84
#